data_AF-A0A336N742-F1
#
_entry.id   AF-A0A336N742-F1
#
_cell.length_a   1.000
_cell.length_b   1.000
_cell.length_c   1.000
_cell.angle_alpha   90.00
_cell.angle_beta   90.00
_cell.angle_gamma   90.00
#
_symmetry.space_group_name_H-M   'P 1'
#
loop_
_entity.id
_entity.type
_entity.pdbx_description
1 polymer ?
#
loop_
_entity_poly.entity_id
_entity_poly.type
_entity_poly.pdbx_seq_one_letter_code
_entity_poly.pdbx_strand_id
1 'polypeptide(L)'
;MWSDTESKEDYLNFGEVSQIVTEILESEAMLPVSIGIFGNWGAGKSSLLNLIEQQIKPDEWIIIKFDAWLYQGFDDARTALLETIANHLIQAAKDEETILKKSQNLLVRINGLRLAGFLAEGAALAAGFPTFGLVSKIFGTAQNALDGIQDEIESKQVVEIGKEIVDSGKKLIKPLKQQTPPQQIDEFRKEYGEILRDLGKKLVIVIDNLDRCLPANAIQTLEAIRLFLFLNRTAFIIAADEEMIRHSVAEHYKDLSYRHQIDYLDKLIQIPIRVPKAGVLEIRAYLYMLYAIHQKIPTKKLASLRQFLETHLQQSWKSQSLNPEEVAKTIEERHNQALLSDFERANRIAPLLANSPNIHGNPRIVKRILNTIKMRAKIANKRQIPLEEAIITKLVIFERCVDSDVVTNFYQRINEEEGKPELLKELENNNEQNLSKLSENKPIQTFIKEWAKLEPNYPMLICARRSIYPEKPYR
;
A
#
# COMPACT_ATOMS: atom_id res chain seq x y z
N MET A 1 21.76 -1.57 7.68
CA MET A 1 20.58 -2.17 7.03
C MET A 1 19.38 -1.38 7.50
N TRP A 2 18.36 -1.23 6.65
CA TRP A 2 17.19 -0.41 6.87
C TRP A 2 15.95 -1.29 7.03
N SER A 3 15.06 -0.91 7.94
CA SER A 3 13.77 -1.58 8.11
C SER A 3 12.89 -1.40 6.86
N ASP A 4 12.22 -2.47 6.43
CA ASP A 4 11.23 -2.45 5.34
C ASP A 4 9.85 -1.99 5.84
N THR A 5 9.84 -0.93 6.64
CA THR A 5 8.65 -0.24 7.15
C THR A 5 8.51 1.13 6.50
N GLU A 6 7.27 1.61 6.42
CA GLU A 6 6.93 2.97 6.01
C GLU A 6 7.61 4.00 6.92
N SER A 7 8.00 5.13 6.32
CA SER A 7 8.53 6.27 7.07
C SER A 7 7.37 7.10 7.61
N LYS A 8 7.54 7.63 8.82
CA LYS A 8 6.67 8.69 9.37
C LYS A 8 7.11 10.09 8.94
N GLU A 9 8.35 10.21 8.47
CA GLU A 9 8.96 11.45 7.97
C GLU A 9 8.92 11.46 6.44
N ASP A 10 8.73 12.64 5.87
CA ASP A 10 8.75 12.82 4.42
C ASP A 10 10.19 12.86 3.88
N TYR A 11 10.59 11.82 3.16
CA TYR A 11 11.90 11.74 2.49
C TYR A 11 11.80 11.89 0.97
N LEU A 12 10.60 12.04 0.43
CA LEU A 12 10.32 12.00 -1.01
C LEU A 12 9.52 13.22 -1.50
N ASN A 13 9.36 14.23 -0.65
CA ASN A 13 8.60 15.45 -0.94
C ASN A 13 7.13 15.16 -1.27
N PHE A 14 6.50 14.24 -0.53
CA PHE A 14 5.07 13.99 -0.58
C PHE A 14 4.24 15.06 0.16
N GLY A 15 4.88 16.00 0.85
CA GLY A 15 4.25 17.07 1.62
C GLY A 15 3.27 17.93 0.81
N GLU A 16 3.58 18.26 -0.45
CA GLU A 16 2.66 19.01 -1.32
C GLU A 16 1.35 18.23 -1.58
N VAL A 17 1.46 16.92 -1.80
CA VAL A 17 0.30 16.05 -2.05
C VAL A 17 -0.52 15.87 -0.77
N SER A 18 0.12 15.71 0.39
CA SER A 18 -0.62 15.61 1.66
C SER A 18 -1.31 16.92 2.02
N GLN A 19 -0.70 18.07 1.73
CA GLN A 19 -1.31 19.39 1.92
C GLN A 19 -2.60 19.54 1.11
N ILE A 20 -2.58 19.17 -0.18
CA ILE A 20 -3.79 19.20 -1.03
C ILE A 20 -4.91 18.33 -0.44
N VAL A 21 -4.59 17.13 0.06
CA VAL A 21 -5.59 16.29 0.73
C VAL A 21 -6.14 16.97 1.97
N THR A 22 -5.27 17.53 2.80
CA THR A 22 -5.68 18.23 4.03
C THR A 22 -6.57 19.44 3.73
N GLU A 23 -6.26 20.24 2.70
CA GLU A 23 -7.09 21.36 2.24
C GLU A 23 -8.50 20.91 1.80
N ILE A 24 -8.59 19.78 1.10
CA ILE A 24 -9.89 19.18 0.73
C ILE A 24 -10.67 18.78 1.99
N LEU A 25 -10.02 18.18 2.98
CA LEU A 25 -10.66 17.76 4.23
C LEU A 25 -11.17 18.99 5.02
N GLU A 26 -10.37 20.05 5.12
CA GLU A 26 -10.72 21.26 5.86
C GLU A 26 -11.93 22.00 5.27
N SER A 27 -12.15 21.89 3.96
CA SER A 27 -13.30 22.50 3.27
C SER A 27 -14.63 21.79 3.58
N GLU A 28 -15.47 22.42 4.41
CA GLU A 28 -16.79 21.86 4.76
C GLU A 28 -17.70 21.59 3.56
N ALA A 29 -17.60 22.40 2.51
CA ALA A 29 -18.39 22.26 1.29
C ALA A 29 -18.04 20.98 0.49
N MET A 30 -16.87 20.39 0.75
CA MET A 30 -16.46 19.15 0.11
C MET A 30 -17.03 17.92 0.81
N LEU A 31 -17.50 18.03 2.07
CA LEU A 31 -18.00 16.89 2.84
C LEU A 31 -19.47 16.57 2.52
N PRO A 32 -19.84 15.29 2.37
CA PRO A 32 -18.99 14.11 2.45
C PRO A 32 -18.10 13.92 1.22
N VAL A 33 -16.84 13.52 1.44
CA VAL A 33 -15.84 13.34 0.38
C VAL A 33 -15.25 11.93 0.37
N SER A 34 -14.95 11.40 -0.82
CA SER A 34 -14.18 10.16 -1.01
C SER A 34 -12.94 10.42 -1.86
N ILE A 35 -11.77 10.21 -1.26
CA ILE A 35 -10.45 10.47 -1.83
C ILE A 35 -9.74 9.14 -2.03
N GLY A 36 -9.27 8.88 -3.25
CA GLY A 36 -8.46 7.70 -3.57
C GLY A 36 -6.98 8.06 -3.55
N ILE A 37 -6.15 7.27 -2.88
CA ILE A 37 -4.68 7.38 -2.93
C ILE A 37 -4.13 6.17 -3.67
N PHE A 38 -3.78 6.38 -4.93
CA PHE A 38 -3.40 5.31 -5.85
C PHE A 38 -1.91 5.27 -6.11
N GLY A 39 -1.37 4.06 -6.20
CA GLY A 39 0.02 3.84 -6.59
C GLY A 39 0.42 2.38 -6.45
N ASN A 40 1.45 1.99 -7.19
CA ASN A 40 1.92 0.60 -7.21
C ASN A 40 2.41 0.17 -5.82
N TRP A 41 2.51 -1.14 -5.60
CA TRP A 41 3.07 -1.67 -4.36
C TRP A 41 4.46 -1.10 -4.04
N GLY A 42 4.62 -0.52 -2.85
CA GLY A 42 5.87 0.11 -2.41
C GLY A 42 6.10 1.55 -2.90
N ALA A 43 5.16 2.17 -3.62
CA ALA A 43 5.27 3.55 -4.10
C ALA A 43 5.24 4.61 -2.97
N GLY A 44 4.72 4.26 -1.78
CA GLY A 44 4.67 5.16 -0.63
C GLY A 44 3.28 5.58 -0.16
N LYS A 45 2.20 4.90 -0.62
CA LYS A 45 0.80 5.17 -0.21
C LYS A 45 0.62 5.31 1.30
N SER A 46 1.05 4.32 2.09
CA SER A 46 0.94 4.35 3.55
C SER A 46 1.81 5.44 4.19
N SER A 47 2.94 5.82 3.57
CA SER A 47 3.74 6.97 4.02
C SER A 47 2.99 8.29 3.79
N LEU A 48 2.36 8.46 2.63
CA LEU A 48 1.51 9.62 2.34
C LEU A 48 0.30 9.68 3.30
N LEU A 49 -0.34 8.55 3.59
CA LEU A 49 -1.42 8.47 4.58
C LEU A 49 -0.98 8.94 5.97
N ASN A 50 0.20 8.51 6.42
CA ASN A 50 0.75 8.96 7.70
C ASN A 50 1.04 10.47 7.71
N LEU A 51 1.49 11.05 6.60
CA LEU A 51 1.71 12.50 6.48
C LEU A 51 0.39 13.27 6.55
N ILE A 52 -0.65 12.77 5.88
CA ILE A 52 -2.00 13.36 5.95
C ILE A 52 -2.53 13.31 7.38
N GLU A 53 -2.45 12.16 8.04
CA GLU A 53 -2.89 12.00 9.43
C GLU A 53 -2.20 12.98 10.39
N GLN A 54 -0.90 13.21 10.22
CA GLN A 54 -0.14 14.15 11.05
C GLN A 54 -0.58 15.61 10.85
N GLN A 55 -1.16 15.95 9.70
CA GLN A 55 -1.66 17.29 9.39
C GLN A 55 -3.10 17.51 9.87
N ILE A 56 -3.84 16.44 10.17
CA ILE A 56 -5.23 16.52 10.65
C ILE A 56 -5.25 16.89 12.14
N LYS A 57 -6.06 17.90 12.49
CA LYS A 57 -6.24 18.38 13.87
C LYS A 57 -7.13 17.42 14.69
N PRO A 58 -6.62 16.79 15.76
CA PRO A 58 -7.40 15.82 16.56
C PRO A 58 -8.60 16.41 17.31
N ASP A 59 -8.60 17.73 17.52
CA ASP A 59 -9.70 18.43 18.18
C ASP A 59 -10.91 18.59 17.25
N GLU A 60 -10.68 18.71 15.95
CA GLU A 60 -11.72 18.87 14.93
C GLU A 60 -12.13 17.53 14.29
N TRP A 61 -11.25 16.52 14.31
CA TRP A 61 -11.44 15.26 13.60
C TRP A 61 -11.32 14.04 14.51
N ILE A 62 -12.18 13.07 14.26
CA ILE A 62 -12.01 11.68 14.67
C ILE A 62 -11.34 10.96 13.49
N ILE A 63 -10.24 10.26 13.76
CA ILE A 63 -9.50 9.49 12.74
C ILE A 63 -9.71 8.01 13.00
N ILE A 64 -10.20 7.28 12.01
CA ILE A 64 -10.36 5.83 12.07
C ILE A 64 -9.49 5.19 11.00
N LYS A 65 -8.63 4.26 11.40
CA LYS A 65 -7.85 3.43 10.48
C LYS A 65 -8.51 2.06 10.34
N PHE A 66 -8.76 1.66 9.11
CA PHE A 66 -9.33 0.37 8.77
C PHE A 66 -8.40 -0.35 7.78
N ASP A 67 -7.67 -1.35 8.26
CA ASP A 67 -6.85 -2.21 7.41
C ASP A 67 -7.71 -3.33 6.83
N ALA A 68 -8.10 -3.22 5.56
CA ALA A 68 -9.01 -4.15 4.93
C ALA A 68 -8.49 -5.61 4.95
N TRP A 69 -7.16 -5.78 4.94
CA TRP A 69 -6.53 -7.10 4.93
C TRP A 69 -6.65 -7.82 6.29
N LEU A 70 -6.58 -7.08 7.40
CA LEU A 70 -6.77 -7.65 8.75
C LEU A 70 -8.19 -8.20 8.95
N TYR A 71 -9.18 -7.62 8.26
CA TYR A 71 -10.58 -8.01 8.37
C TYR A 71 -11.03 -9.04 7.33
N GLN A 72 -10.08 -9.58 6.53
CA GLN A 72 -10.37 -10.54 5.46
C GLN A 72 -11.04 -11.84 5.95
N GLY A 73 -10.95 -12.19 7.23
CA GLY A 73 -11.58 -13.38 7.82
C GLY A 73 -12.93 -13.15 8.50
N PHE A 74 -13.47 -11.93 8.49
CA PHE A 74 -14.78 -11.64 9.09
C PHE A 74 -15.89 -11.88 8.06
N ASP A 75 -16.95 -12.59 8.46
CA ASP A 75 -18.08 -12.97 7.60
C ASP A 75 -18.80 -11.76 6.95
N ASP A 76 -18.62 -10.54 7.48
CA ASP A 76 -19.16 -9.31 6.90
C ASP A 76 -18.25 -8.08 7.14
N ALA A 77 -17.53 -7.66 6.10
CA ALA A 77 -16.68 -6.46 6.10
C ALA A 77 -17.47 -5.18 6.48
N ARG A 78 -18.78 -5.13 6.18
CA ARG A 78 -19.67 -4.02 6.57
C ARG A 78 -19.81 -3.92 8.07
N THR A 79 -20.14 -5.03 8.70
CA THR A 79 -20.31 -5.09 10.15
C THR A 79 -19.00 -4.74 10.87
N ALA A 80 -17.86 -5.26 10.40
CA ALA A 80 -16.56 -4.91 10.96
C ALA A 80 -16.26 -3.41 10.89
N LEU A 81 -16.54 -2.77 9.75
CA LEU A 81 -16.37 -1.32 9.58
C LEU A 81 -17.33 -0.54 10.50
N LEU A 82 -18.60 -0.94 10.57
CA LEU A 82 -19.61 -0.30 11.42
C LEU A 82 -19.29 -0.41 12.91
N GLU A 83 -18.90 -1.60 13.39
CA GLU A 83 -18.45 -1.81 14.77
C GLU A 83 -17.23 -0.94 15.08
N THR A 84 -16.29 -0.83 14.13
CA THR A 84 -15.11 0.03 14.29
C THR A 84 -15.49 1.50 14.43
N ILE A 85 -16.41 1.99 13.58
CA ILE A 85 -16.94 3.36 13.65
C ILE A 85 -17.64 3.59 14.98
N ALA A 86 -18.58 2.73 15.35
CA ALA A 86 -19.35 2.84 16.58
C ALA A 86 -18.44 2.85 17.82
N ASN A 87 -17.44 1.97 17.87
CA ASN A 87 -16.49 1.90 18.97
C ASN A 87 -15.66 3.20 19.10
N HIS A 88 -15.19 3.78 17.99
CA HIS A 88 -14.47 5.06 18.03
C HIS A 88 -15.38 6.23 18.46
N LEU A 89 -16.64 6.24 18.04
CA LEU A 89 -17.62 7.24 18.49
C LEU A 89 -17.93 7.11 19.99
N ILE A 90 -18.03 5.88 20.53
CA ILE A 90 -18.17 5.63 21.97
C ILE A 90 -16.96 6.16 22.73
N GLN A 91 -15.75 5.92 22.22
CA GLN A 91 -14.51 6.40 22.84
C GLN A 91 -14.44 7.94 22.84
N ALA A 92 -14.80 8.58 21.72
CA ALA A 92 -14.82 10.04 21.61
C ALA A 92 -15.90 10.69 22.49
N ALA A 93 -17.00 9.98 22.77
CA ALA A 93 -18.11 10.47 23.58
C ALA A 93 -17.99 10.17 25.08
N LYS A 94 -16.86 9.62 25.55
CA LYS A 94 -16.69 9.16 26.94
C LYS A 94 -17.01 10.21 28.00
N ASP A 95 -16.72 11.48 27.71
CA ASP A 95 -16.87 12.58 28.66
C ASP A 95 -18.27 13.24 28.58
N GLU A 96 -19.12 12.83 27.63
CA GLU A 96 -20.47 13.36 27.42
C GLU A 96 -21.54 12.27 27.51
N GLU A 97 -22.21 12.16 28.66
CA GLU A 97 -23.13 11.05 28.97
C GLU A 97 -24.29 10.90 27.97
N THR A 98 -24.79 12.02 27.43
CA THR A 98 -25.87 12.05 26.43
C THR A 98 -25.41 11.48 25.09
N ILE A 99 -24.22 11.89 24.62
CA ILE A 99 -23.64 11.40 23.37
C ILE A 99 -23.20 9.95 23.53
N LEU A 100 -22.64 9.58 24.68
CA LEU A 100 -22.24 8.21 24.99
C LEU A 100 -23.41 7.23 24.85
N LYS A 101 -24.59 7.59 25.38
CA LYS A 101 -25.81 6.78 25.25
C LYS A 101 -26.26 6.64 23.79
N LYS A 102 -26.19 7.72 22.98
CA LYS A 102 -26.47 7.66 21.53
C LYS A 102 -25.48 6.72 20.82
N SER A 103 -24.18 6.85 21.08
CA SER A 103 -23.15 6.00 20.48
C SER A 103 -23.30 4.52 20.88
N GLN A 104 -23.71 4.21 22.12
CA GLN A 104 -24.00 2.84 22.55
C GLN A 104 -25.24 2.25 21.87
N ASN A 105 -26.31 3.04 21.72
CA ASN A 105 -27.51 2.61 20.99
C ASN A 105 -27.20 2.28 19.53
N LEU A 106 -26.33 3.08 18.90
CA LEU A 106 -25.85 2.85 17.54
C LEU A 106 -25.12 1.49 17.42
N LEU A 107 -24.29 1.11 18.39
CA LEU A 107 -23.65 -0.23 18.44
C LEU A 107 -24.67 -1.36 18.61
N VAL A 108 -25.68 -1.19 19.46
CA VAL A 108 -26.75 -2.19 19.67
C VAL A 108 -27.52 -2.44 18.37
N ARG A 109 -27.80 -1.39 17.58
CA ARG A 109 -28.45 -1.52 16.27
C ARG A 109 -27.60 -2.33 15.28
N ILE A 110 -26.29 -2.10 15.24
CA ILE A 110 -25.36 -2.86 14.38
C ILE A 110 -25.37 -4.34 14.75
N ASN A 111 -25.32 -4.67 16.05
CA ASN A 111 -25.41 -6.05 16.52
C ASN A 111 -26.76 -6.71 16.18
N GLY A 112 -27.86 -5.95 16.22
CA GLY A 112 -29.19 -6.40 15.80
C GLY A 112 -29.25 -6.74 14.30
N LEU A 113 -28.66 -5.89 13.44
CA LEU A 113 -28.52 -6.13 12.00
C LEU A 113 -27.73 -7.41 11.70
N ARG A 114 -26.61 -7.62 12.41
CA ARG A 114 -25.76 -8.81 12.27
C ARG A 114 -26.52 -10.09 12.61
N LEU A 115 -27.26 -10.08 13.73
CA LEU A 115 -28.06 -11.23 14.16
C LEU A 115 -29.19 -11.55 13.17
N ALA A 116 -29.84 -10.52 12.62
CA ALA A 116 -30.85 -10.70 11.58
C ALA A 116 -30.26 -11.32 10.29
N GLY A 117 -29.06 -10.89 9.89
CA GLY A 117 -28.32 -11.48 8.76
C GLY A 117 -28.03 -12.96 8.96
N PHE A 118 -27.46 -13.34 10.12
CA PHE A 118 -27.18 -14.75 10.45
C PHE A 118 -28.44 -15.61 10.51
N LEU A 119 -29.56 -15.09 11.02
CA LEU A 119 -30.84 -15.82 11.03
C LEU A 119 -31.37 -16.07 9.61
N ALA A 120 -31.20 -15.10 8.70
CA ALA A 120 -31.60 -15.26 7.30
C ALA A 120 -30.74 -16.30 6.58
N GLU A 121 -29.43 -16.33 6.81
CA GLU A 121 -28.53 -17.34 6.26
C GLU A 121 -28.80 -18.74 6.82
N GLY A 122 -29.04 -18.85 8.13
CA GLY A 122 -29.40 -20.13 8.77
C GLY A 122 -30.75 -20.68 8.26
N ALA A 123 -31.73 -19.80 8.03
CA ALA A 123 -32.99 -20.18 7.41
C ALA A 123 -32.81 -20.62 5.94
N ALA A 124 -31.95 -19.94 5.18
CA ALA A 124 -31.64 -20.30 3.80
C ALA A 124 -30.92 -21.66 3.70
N LEU A 125 -29.98 -21.96 4.62
CA LEU A 125 -29.35 -23.27 4.74
C LEU A 125 -30.36 -24.37 5.07
N ALA A 126 -31.23 -24.12 6.05
CA ALA A 126 -32.27 -25.06 6.43
C ALA A 126 -33.28 -25.31 5.28
N ALA A 127 -33.44 -24.34 4.38
CA ALA A 127 -34.26 -24.42 3.18
C ALA A 127 -33.50 -24.92 1.93
N GLY A 128 -32.22 -25.31 2.05
CA GLY A 128 -31.45 -25.90 0.96
C GLY A 128 -30.90 -24.93 -0.09
N PHE A 129 -30.91 -23.61 0.17
CA PHE A 129 -30.34 -22.61 -0.74
C PHE A 129 -28.83 -22.41 -0.48
N PRO A 130 -27.99 -22.31 -1.53
CA PRO A 130 -26.55 -22.06 -1.36
C PRO A 130 -26.29 -20.67 -0.76
N THR A 131 -25.51 -20.62 0.33
CA THR A 131 -25.28 -19.43 1.17
C THR A 131 -24.23 -18.44 0.71
N PHE A 132 -23.62 -18.61 -0.46
CA PHE A 132 -22.56 -17.70 -0.90
C PHE A 132 -23.12 -16.30 -1.25
N GLY A 133 -22.97 -15.34 -0.33
CA GLY A 133 -23.10 -13.90 -0.58
C GLY A 133 -24.53 -13.30 -0.57
N LEU A 134 -25.44 -13.89 0.21
CA LEU A 134 -26.89 -13.69 0.07
C LEU A 134 -27.45 -12.30 0.44
N VAL A 135 -26.71 -11.44 1.15
CA VAL A 135 -27.23 -10.09 1.45
C VAL A 135 -27.42 -9.24 0.17
N SER A 136 -26.68 -9.53 -0.91
CA SER A 136 -26.82 -8.83 -2.19
C SER A 136 -28.04 -9.27 -3.03
N LYS A 137 -28.53 -10.51 -2.85
CA LYS A 137 -29.59 -11.10 -3.68
C LYS A 137 -31.01 -10.93 -3.14
N ILE A 138 -31.18 -10.60 -1.86
CA ILE A 138 -32.53 -10.43 -1.25
C ILE A 138 -33.28 -9.23 -1.86
N PHE A 139 -32.58 -8.24 -2.40
CA PHE A 139 -33.22 -7.04 -2.96
C PHE A 139 -33.84 -7.23 -4.36
N GLY A 140 -33.58 -8.36 -5.05
CA GLY A 140 -34.00 -8.53 -6.46
C GLY A 140 -35.07 -9.58 -6.75
N THR A 141 -35.41 -10.47 -5.81
CA THR A 141 -36.16 -11.71 -6.13
C THR A 141 -37.30 -12.03 -5.16
N ALA A 142 -38.02 -11.02 -4.67
CA ALA A 142 -39.15 -11.22 -3.76
C ALA A 142 -40.53 -11.38 -4.46
N GLN A 143 -40.58 -11.56 -5.79
CA GLN A 143 -41.85 -11.65 -6.51
C GLN A 143 -42.15 -13.01 -7.16
N ASN A 144 -41.17 -13.90 -7.33
CA ASN A 144 -41.35 -15.14 -8.13
C ASN A 144 -41.10 -16.45 -7.37
N ALA A 145 -40.96 -16.44 -6.04
CA ALA A 145 -40.58 -17.64 -5.27
C ALA A 145 -41.71 -18.24 -4.41
N LEU A 146 -42.98 -17.91 -4.68
CA LEU A 146 -44.11 -18.45 -3.92
C LEU A 146 -44.83 -19.66 -4.56
N ASP A 147 -44.46 -20.06 -5.78
CA ASP A 147 -45.28 -21.01 -6.56
C ASP A 147 -44.63 -22.37 -6.89
N GLY A 148 -43.58 -22.77 -6.18
CA GLY A 148 -43.07 -24.12 -6.41
C GLY A 148 -42.05 -24.56 -5.40
N ILE A 149 -42.45 -25.54 -4.59
CA ILE A 149 -41.75 -26.81 -4.34
C ILE A 149 -42.70 -27.63 -3.45
N GLN A 150 -43.54 -28.44 -4.10
CA GLN A 150 -43.98 -29.71 -3.53
C GLN A 150 -42.82 -30.68 -3.79
N ASP A 151 -42.21 -31.21 -2.73
CA ASP A 151 -42.16 -32.66 -2.49
C ASP A 151 -41.33 -32.99 -1.25
N GLU A 152 -41.84 -33.97 -0.52
CA GLU A 152 -41.37 -34.51 0.76
C GLU A 152 -39.97 -35.14 0.67
N ILE A 153 -39.17 -35.05 1.75
CA ILE A 153 -38.48 -36.19 2.41
C ILE A 153 -37.68 -35.67 3.65
N GLU A 154 -37.91 -36.35 4.79
CA GLU A 154 -37.15 -36.38 6.06
C GLU A 154 -37.20 -35.17 7.04
N SER A 155 -38.35 -35.04 7.71
CA SER A 155 -38.74 -33.98 8.64
C SER A 155 -38.41 -34.17 10.13
N LYS A 156 -37.49 -35.07 10.53
CA LYS A 156 -37.27 -35.36 11.98
C LYS A 156 -35.98 -34.84 12.61
N GLN A 157 -34.89 -34.63 11.88
CA GLN A 157 -33.65 -34.06 12.45
C GLN A 157 -33.56 -32.53 12.33
N VAL A 158 -34.29 -31.93 11.39
CA VAL A 158 -34.28 -30.47 11.13
C VAL A 158 -35.03 -29.68 12.21
N VAL A 159 -36.04 -30.29 12.84
CA VAL A 159 -36.93 -29.61 13.81
C VAL A 159 -36.29 -29.44 15.19
N GLU A 160 -35.38 -30.34 15.59
CA GLU A 160 -34.75 -30.30 16.92
C GLU A 160 -33.63 -29.25 17.00
N ILE A 161 -32.77 -29.19 15.97
CA ILE A 161 -31.71 -28.19 15.85
C ILE A 161 -32.32 -26.77 15.71
N GLY A 162 -33.41 -26.65 14.95
CA GLY A 162 -34.14 -25.39 14.80
C GLY A 162 -34.77 -24.89 16.12
N LYS A 163 -35.25 -25.80 16.98
CA LYS A 163 -35.85 -25.44 18.28
C LYS A 163 -34.80 -24.97 19.30
N GLU A 164 -33.63 -25.60 19.37
CA GLU A 164 -32.56 -25.17 20.28
C GLU A 164 -31.98 -23.80 19.92
N ILE A 165 -31.84 -23.50 18.63
CA ILE A 165 -31.38 -22.20 18.14
C ILE A 165 -32.41 -21.10 18.42
N VAL A 166 -33.70 -21.39 18.22
CA VAL A 166 -34.81 -20.45 18.47
C VAL A 166 -34.99 -20.16 19.96
N ASP A 167 -34.87 -21.17 20.83
CA ASP A 167 -35.06 -20.98 22.27
C ASP A 167 -33.83 -20.37 22.97
N SER A 168 -32.62 -20.57 22.43
CA SER A 168 -31.41 -19.84 22.85
C SER A 168 -31.44 -18.37 22.39
N GLY A 169 -31.97 -18.10 21.19
CA GLY A 169 -32.14 -16.74 20.66
C GLY A 169 -33.23 -15.92 21.37
N LYS A 170 -34.35 -16.54 21.78
CA LYS A 170 -35.47 -15.85 22.45
C LYS A 170 -35.09 -15.21 23.79
N LYS A 171 -34.08 -15.72 24.51
CA LYS A 171 -33.63 -15.15 25.80
C LYS A 171 -32.76 -13.89 25.65
N LEU A 172 -32.24 -13.61 24.45
CA LEU A 172 -31.32 -12.49 24.19
C LEU A 172 -31.95 -11.35 23.37
N ILE A 173 -33.15 -11.55 22.81
CA ILE A 173 -33.78 -10.61 21.88
C ILE A 173 -35.01 -9.98 22.54
N LYS A 174 -34.87 -8.74 23.05
CA LYS A 174 -36.03 -7.83 23.11
C LYS A 174 -36.54 -7.66 21.67
N PRO A 175 -37.86 -7.68 21.41
CA PRO A 175 -38.39 -7.53 20.06
C PRO A 175 -38.04 -6.14 19.55
N LEU A 176 -36.93 -6.04 18.81
CA LEU A 176 -36.61 -4.87 18.00
C LEU A 176 -37.74 -4.78 16.97
N LYS A 177 -38.44 -3.65 16.98
CA LYS A 177 -39.52 -3.35 16.03
C LYS A 177 -39.06 -3.74 14.62
N GLN A 178 -39.92 -4.45 13.89
CA GLN A 178 -39.71 -4.83 12.49
C GLN A 178 -39.49 -3.57 11.64
N GLN A 179 -38.26 -3.11 11.55
CA GLN A 179 -37.82 -2.08 10.62
C GLN A 179 -37.15 -2.78 9.45
N THR A 180 -37.44 -2.30 8.25
CA THR A 180 -36.80 -2.82 7.03
C THR A 180 -35.31 -2.43 7.01
N PRO A 181 -34.42 -3.23 6.40
CA PRO A 181 -32.99 -2.91 6.35
C PRO A 181 -32.64 -1.49 5.82
N PRO A 182 -33.33 -0.94 4.79
CA PRO A 182 -33.10 0.44 4.36
C PRO A 182 -33.42 1.50 5.43
N GLN A 183 -34.52 1.31 6.18
CA GLN A 183 -34.91 2.22 7.26
C GLN A 183 -33.87 2.22 8.39
N GLN A 184 -33.29 1.05 8.70
CA GLN A 184 -32.24 0.95 9.70
C GLN A 184 -30.95 1.68 9.26
N ILE A 185 -30.62 1.66 7.97
CA ILE A 185 -29.48 2.41 7.42
C ILE A 185 -29.75 3.93 7.50
N ASP A 186 -30.92 4.40 7.12
CA ASP A 186 -31.24 5.84 7.19
C ASP A 186 -31.29 6.36 8.63
N GLU A 187 -31.87 5.58 9.55
CA GLU A 187 -31.82 5.90 10.98
C GLU A 187 -30.39 5.90 11.52
N PHE A 188 -29.56 4.94 11.11
CA PHE A 188 -28.13 4.92 11.43
C PHE A 188 -27.44 6.20 10.94
N ARG A 189 -27.63 6.59 9.67
CA ARG A 189 -27.02 7.79 9.09
C ARG A 189 -27.41 9.06 9.87
N LYS A 190 -28.68 9.13 10.29
CA LYS A 190 -29.19 10.25 11.09
C LYS A 190 -28.58 10.29 12.48
N GLU A 191 -28.63 9.19 13.23
CA GLU A 191 -28.09 9.09 14.59
C GLU A 191 -26.58 9.35 14.61
N TYR A 192 -25.86 8.78 13.65
CA TYR A 192 -24.45 9.05 13.38
C TYR A 192 -24.17 10.55 13.16
N GLY A 193 -24.95 11.19 12.27
CA GLY A 193 -24.76 12.60 11.94
C GLY A 193 -25.06 13.52 13.13
N GLU A 194 -26.02 13.17 13.96
CA GLU A 194 -26.30 13.86 15.22
C GLU A 194 -25.15 13.72 16.21
N ILE A 195 -24.59 12.51 16.38
CA ILE A 195 -23.43 12.27 17.26
C ILE A 195 -22.24 13.15 16.87
N LEU A 196 -21.86 13.17 15.59
CA LEU A 196 -20.74 13.99 15.13
C LEU A 196 -20.99 15.49 15.30
N ARG A 197 -22.23 15.94 15.04
CA ARG A 197 -22.62 17.33 15.23
C ARG A 197 -22.55 17.73 16.71
N ASP A 198 -23.08 16.89 17.59
CA ASP A 198 -23.11 17.15 19.03
C ASP A 198 -21.68 17.15 19.61
N LEU A 199 -20.78 16.29 19.11
CA LEU A 199 -19.35 16.30 19.43
C LEU A 199 -18.60 17.51 18.84
N GLY A 200 -19.18 18.23 17.87
CA GLY A 200 -18.50 19.28 17.13
C GLY A 200 -17.35 18.77 16.25
N LYS A 201 -17.30 17.47 15.92
CA LYS A 201 -16.21 16.84 15.17
C LYS A 201 -16.63 16.34 13.79
N LYS A 202 -15.66 16.20 12.90
CA LYS A 202 -15.75 15.50 11.60
C LYS A 202 -15.14 14.10 11.75
N LEU A 203 -15.47 13.19 10.84
CA LEU A 203 -14.87 11.85 10.81
C LEU A 203 -14.04 11.67 9.53
N VAL A 204 -12.81 11.18 9.67
CA VAL A 204 -12.03 10.66 8.53
C VAL A 204 -11.81 9.16 8.72
N ILE A 205 -12.17 8.39 7.70
CA ILE A 205 -11.96 6.94 7.66
C ILE A 205 -10.86 6.66 6.64
N VAL A 206 -9.71 6.22 7.13
CA VAL A 206 -8.56 5.83 6.32
C VAL A 206 -8.58 4.33 6.11
N ILE A 207 -8.64 3.92 4.85
CA ILE A 207 -8.71 2.52 4.42
C ILE A 207 -7.42 2.20 3.67
N ASP A 208 -6.65 1.22 4.16
CA ASP A 208 -5.38 0.79 3.55
C ASP A 208 -5.38 -0.72 3.29
N ASN A 209 -4.41 -1.17 2.50
CA ASN A 209 -4.14 -2.57 2.16
C ASN A 209 -5.28 -3.32 1.46
N LEU A 210 -6.21 -2.61 0.82
CA LEU A 210 -7.29 -3.21 0.04
C LEU A 210 -6.77 -4.06 -1.13
N ASP A 211 -5.63 -3.65 -1.71
CA ASP A 211 -4.90 -4.36 -2.77
C ASP A 211 -4.22 -5.66 -2.31
N ARG A 212 -4.25 -5.98 -1.01
CA ARG A 212 -3.74 -7.25 -0.46
C ARG A 212 -4.83 -8.27 -0.16
N CYS A 213 -6.09 -7.85 -0.21
CA CYS A 213 -7.23 -8.74 0.00
C CYS A 213 -7.38 -9.72 -1.16
N LEU A 214 -7.97 -10.89 -0.88
CA LEU A 214 -8.49 -11.74 -1.94
C LEU A 214 -9.56 -10.98 -2.75
N PRO A 215 -9.69 -11.27 -4.06
CA PRO A 215 -10.63 -10.59 -4.95
C PRO A 215 -12.04 -10.41 -4.39
N ALA A 216 -12.64 -11.50 -3.87
CA ALA A 216 -13.98 -11.45 -3.30
C ALA A 216 -14.09 -10.47 -2.11
N ASN A 217 -13.08 -10.44 -1.25
CA ASN A 217 -13.10 -9.66 -0.02
C ASN A 217 -12.77 -8.19 -0.29
N ALA A 218 -11.93 -7.91 -1.29
CA ALA A 218 -11.71 -6.55 -1.79
C ALA A 218 -13.03 -5.94 -2.29
N ILE A 219 -13.82 -6.69 -3.08
CA ILE A 219 -15.12 -6.24 -3.59
C ILE A 219 -16.14 -6.06 -2.48
N GLN A 220 -16.27 -7.03 -1.56
CA GLN A 220 -17.16 -6.89 -0.41
C GLN A 220 -16.82 -5.67 0.45
N THR A 221 -15.52 -5.38 0.63
CA THR A 221 -15.07 -4.19 1.36
C THR A 221 -15.42 -2.91 0.60
N LEU A 222 -15.23 -2.86 -0.73
CA LEU A 222 -15.63 -1.71 -1.54
C LEU A 222 -17.15 -1.48 -1.54
N GLU A 223 -17.95 -2.56 -1.60
CA GLU A 223 -19.40 -2.49 -1.44
C GLU A 223 -19.80 -2.00 -0.05
N ALA A 224 -19.07 -2.43 0.99
CA ALA A 224 -19.27 -1.94 2.33
C ALA A 224 -19.06 -0.44 2.42
N ILE A 225 -17.92 0.03 1.91
CA ILE A 225 -17.56 1.45 1.88
C ILE A 225 -18.63 2.24 1.14
N ARG A 226 -19.07 1.76 -0.03
CA ARG A 226 -20.09 2.41 -0.87
C ARG A 226 -21.37 2.78 -0.11
N LEU A 227 -21.82 1.93 0.80
CA LEU A 227 -23.04 2.17 1.59
C LEU A 227 -22.89 3.37 2.53
N PHE A 228 -21.65 3.75 2.87
CA PHE A 228 -21.34 4.75 3.88
C PHE A 228 -20.57 5.97 3.35
N LEU A 229 -20.15 5.96 2.08
CA LEU A 229 -19.45 7.09 1.43
C LEU A 229 -20.18 8.43 1.52
N PHE A 230 -21.48 8.42 1.79
CA PHE A 230 -22.33 9.62 1.88
C PHE A 230 -22.79 9.94 3.31
N LEU A 231 -22.05 9.48 4.32
CA LEU A 231 -22.30 9.88 5.71
C LEU A 231 -21.92 11.35 5.92
N ASN A 232 -22.87 12.16 6.41
CA ASN A 232 -22.63 13.58 6.67
C ASN A 232 -21.39 13.81 7.56
N ARG A 233 -20.63 14.89 7.29
CA ARG A 233 -19.40 15.24 8.03
C ARG A 233 -18.31 14.16 8.00
N THR A 234 -18.29 13.34 6.95
CA THR A 234 -17.35 12.21 6.83
C THR A 234 -16.49 12.34 5.58
N ALA A 235 -15.20 12.03 5.71
CA ALA A 235 -14.28 11.84 4.61
C ALA A 235 -13.78 10.40 4.59
N PHE A 236 -13.71 9.81 3.40
CA PHE A 236 -13.08 8.51 3.17
C PHE A 236 -11.77 8.73 2.42
N ILE A 237 -10.68 8.13 2.91
CA ILE A 237 -9.39 8.09 2.21
C ILE A 237 -9.06 6.62 1.95
N ILE A 238 -9.06 6.22 0.69
CA ILE A 238 -8.90 4.83 0.27
C ILE A 238 -7.56 4.68 -0.45
N ALA A 239 -6.60 4.02 0.18
CA ALA A 239 -5.32 3.70 -0.43
C ALA A 239 -5.34 2.30 -1.06
N ALA A 240 -5.03 2.22 -2.35
CA ALA A 240 -5.01 0.96 -3.08
C ALA A 240 -4.08 1.02 -4.31
N ASP A 241 -3.70 -0.15 -4.82
CA ASP A 241 -3.19 -0.29 -6.17
C ASP A 241 -4.37 -0.42 -7.14
N GLU A 242 -4.50 0.55 -8.05
CA GLU A 242 -5.62 0.66 -8.99
C GLU A 242 -5.72 -0.58 -9.90
N GLU A 243 -4.58 -1.14 -10.33
CA GLU A 243 -4.56 -2.32 -11.20
C GLU A 243 -4.98 -3.58 -10.46
N MET A 244 -4.56 -3.74 -9.20
CA MET A 244 -4.96 -4.88 -8.36
C MET A 244 -6.45 -4.88 -8.05
N ILE A 245 -7.04 -3.72 -7.80
CA ILE A 245 -8.48 -3.61 -7.61
C ILE A 245 -9.23 -3.92 -8.91
N ARG A 246 -8.78 -3.40 -10.06
CA ARG A 246 -9.38 -3.73 -11.36
C ARG A 246 -9.34 -5.23 -11.64
N HIS A 247 -8.22 -5.90 -11.31
CA HIS A 247 -8.13 -7.36 -11.39
C HIS A 247 -9.17 -8.06 -10.50
N SER A 248 -9.34 -7.57 -9.27
CA SER A 248 -10.33 -8.11 -8.33
C SER A 248 -11.77 -7.95 -8.83
N VAL A 249 -12.09 -6.81 -9.45
CA VAL A 249 -13.40 -6.56 -10.09
C VAL A 249 -13.60 -7.52 -11.27
N ALA A 250 -12.59 -7.68 -12.13
CA ALA A 250 -12.66 -8.57 -13.28
C ALA A 250 -12.89 -10.04 -12.88
N GLU A 251 -12.22 -10.50 -11.83
CA GLU A 251 -12.36 -11.87 -11.34
C GLU A 251 -13.72 -12.12 -10.66
N HIS A 252 -14.21 -11.13 -9.91
CA HIS A 252 -15.50 -11.24 -9.22
C HIS A 252 -16.68 -11.20 -10.20
N TYR A 253 -16.62 -10.36 -11.22
CA TYR A 253 -17.67 -10.23 -12.23
C TYR A 253 -17.17 -10.70 -13.61
N LYS A 254 -17.36 -12.00 -13.88
CA LYS A 254 -16.82 -12.72 -15.05
C LYS A 254 -17.19 -12.13 -16.43
N ASP A 255 -18.23 -11.31 -16.52
CA ASP A 255 -18.76 -10.76 -17.78
C ASP A 255 -18.72 -9.21 -17.87
N LEU A 256 -17.96 -8.54 -16.99
CA LEU A 256 -17.83 -7.08 -17.08
C LEU A 256 -16.91 -6.65 -18.22
N SER A 257 -17.41 -5.75 -19.07
CA SER A 257 -16.58 -5.01 -20.01
C SER A 257 -15.43 -4.30 -19.29
N TYR A 258 -14.28 -4.15 -19.96
CA TYR A 258 -13.13 -3.42 -19.44
C TYR A 258 -13.49 -2.00 -18.96
N ARG A 259 -14.41 -1.33 -19.66
CA ARG A 259 -14.92 0.00 -19.25
C ARG A 259 -15.62 -0.06 -17.88
N HIS A 260 -16.44 -1.08 -17.63
CA HIS A 260 -17.11 -1.22 -16.33
C HIS A 260 -16.14 -1.51 -15.17
N GLN A 261 -14.98 -2.12 -15.45
CA GLN A 261 -13.94 -2.34 -14.44
C GLN A 261 -13.27 -1.02 -14.04
N ILE A 262 -13.05 -0.11 -15.00
CA ILE A 262 -12.55 1.24 -14.75
C ILE A 262 -13.58 2.06 -13.97
N ASP A 263 -14.82 2.09 -14.47
CA ASP A 263 -15.92 2.88 -13.89
C ASP A 263 -16.27 2.46 -12.45
N TYR A 264 -15.86 1.26 -12.01
CA TYR A 264 -16.17 0.77 -10.66
C TYR A 264 -15.54 1.67 -9.59
N LEU A 265 -14.26 2.00 -9.72
CA LEU A 265 -13.58 2.88 -8.77
C LEU A 265 -14.06 4.34 -8.89
N ASP A 266 -14.34 4.81 -10.10
CA ASP A 266 -14.84 6.18 -10.34
C ASP A 266 -16.20 6.45 -9.68
N LYS A 267 -17.02 5.40 -9.46
CA LYS A 267 -18.28 5.51 -8.70
C LYS A 267 -18.09 5.65 -7.19
N LEU A 268 -16.94 5.25 -6.67
CA LEU A 268 -16.62 5.25 -5.24
C LEU A 268 -15.69 6.39 -4.86
N ILE A 269 -14.79 6.78 -5.77
CA ILE A 269 -13.76 7.78 -5.55
C ILE A 269 -14.15 9.05 -6.28
N GLN A 270 -14.39 10.13 -5.53
CA GLN A 270 -14.68 11.44 -6.12
C GLN A 270 -13.40 12.16 -6.53
N ILE A 271 -12.32 11.99 -5.74
CA ILE A 271 -11.04 12.66 -5.97
C ILE A 271 -9.92 11.62 -6.04
N PRO A 272 -9.48 11.22 -7.23
CA PRO A 272 -8.36 10.29 -7.40
C PRO A 272 -7.02 11.05 -7.33
N ILE A 273 -6.20 10.73 -6.34
CA ILE A 273 -4.84 11.26 -6.16
C ILE A 273 -3.85 10.12 -6.39
N ARG A 274 -2.91 10.32 -7.31
CA ARG A 274 -1.86 9.35 -7.59
C ARG A 274 -0.60 9.74 -6.84
N VAL A 275 -0.01 8.79 -6.11
CA VAL A 275 1.29 8.97 -5.48
C VAL A 275 2.32 9.23 -6.59
N PRO A 276 3.03 10.37 -6.55
CA PRO A 276 3.98 10.71 -7.60
C PRO A 276 5.12 9.70 -7.63
N LYS A 277 5.53 9.31 -8.83
CA LYS A 277 6.73 8.48 -9.00
C LYS A 277 7.95 9.32 -8.65
N ALA A 278 8.85 8.77 -7.85
CA ALA A 278 10.09 9.46 -7.48
C ALA A 278 11.02 9.54 -8.69
N GLY A 279 11.35 10.76 -9.10
CA GLY A 279 12.33 11.01 -10.14
C GLY A 279 13.77 10.89 -9.63
N VAL A 280 14.72 11.28 -10.47
CA VAL A 280 16.16 11.19 -10.15
C VAL A 280 16.50 12.02 -8.91
N LEU A 281 15.90 13.20 -8.75
CA LEU A 281 16.19 14.12 -7.65
C LEU A 281 15.64 13.58 -6.33
N GLU A 282 14.41 13.08 -6.34
CA GLU A 282 13.73 12.49 -5.18
C GLU A 282 14.46 11.22 -4.74
N ILE A 283 14.83 10.34 -5.68
CA ILE A 283 15.63 9.16 -5.36
C ILE A 283 17.00 9.52 -4.80
N ARG A 284 17.65 10.55 -5.33
CA ARG A 284 18.94 11.02 -4.82
C ARG A 284 18.81 11.54 -3.38
N ALA A 285 17.84 12.41 -3.12
CA ALA A 285 17.55 12.91 -1.78
C ALA A 285 17.21 11.77 -0.80
N TYR A 286 16.40 10.81 -1.26
CA TYR A 286 16.04 9.63 -0.49
C TYR A 286 17.27 8.78 -0.13
N LEU A 287 18.17 8.53 -1.08
CA LEU A 287 19.42 7.81 -0.83
C LEU A 287 20.31 8.56 0.16
N TYR A 288 20.41 9.88 0.07
CA TYR A 288 21.17 10.70 1.03
C TYR A 288 20.63 10.52 2.45
N MET A 289 19.30 10.60 2.63
CA MET A 289 18.67 10.33 3.92
C MET A 289 18.97 8.91 4.42
N LEU A 290 18.85 7.89 3.57
CA LEU A 290 19.15 6.51 3.95
C LEU A 290 20.61 6.33 4.36
N TYR A 291 21.57 6.91 3.63
CA TYR A 291 22.98 6.85 3.97
C TYR A 291 23.30 7.61 5.26
N ALA A 292 22.74 8.80 5.47
CA ALA A 292 22.91 9.53 6.72
C ALA A 292 22.36 8.74 7.93
N ILE A 293 21.19 8.11 7.79
CA ILE A 293 20.63 7.21 8.81
C ILE A 293 21.57 6.02 9.07
N HIS A 294 22.15 5.45 8.02
CA HIS A 294 23.09 4.33 8.13
C HIS A 294 24.40 4.71 8.83
N GLN A 295 24.89 5.93 8.60
CA GLN A 295 26.05 6.51 9.28
C GLN A 295 25.73 6.97 10.71
N LYS A 296 24.50 6.73 11.19
CA LYS A 296 24.04 7.07 12.54
C LYS A 296 24.14 8.57 12.86
N ILE A 297 23.90 9.42 11.85
CA ILE A 297 23.86 10.86 12.04
C ILE A 297 22.76 11.21 13.07
N PRO A 298 23.04 12.09 14.06
CA PRO A 298 22.07 12.49 15.08
C PRO A 298 20.74 13.01 14.51
N THR A 299 19.64 12.76 15.21
CA THR A 299 18.26 13.12 14.78
C THR A 299 18.09 14.61 14.44
N LYS A 300 18.70 15.51 15.23
CA LYS A 300 18.67 16.95 14.94
C LYS A 300 19.31 17.29 13.59
N LYS A 301 20.46 16.69 13.29
CA LYS A 301 21.15 16.87 12.00
C LYS A 301 20.38 16.22 10.85
N LEU A 302 19.75 15.07 11.07
CA LEU A 302 18.86 14.45 10.07
C LEU A 302 17.66 15.34 9.73
N ALA A 303 17.08 16.03 10.71
CA ALA A 303 16.01 17.00 10.45
C ALA A 303 16.50 18.18 9.59
N SER A 304 17.69 18.71 9.88
CA SER A 304 18.31 19.77 9.06
C SER A 304 18.61 19.29 7.63
N LEU A 305 19.11 18.06 7.47
CA LEU A 305 19.31 17.46 6.15
C LEU A 305 17.99 17.33 5.38
N ARG A 306 16.94 16.82 6.05
CA ARG A 306 15.61 16.65 5.47
C ARG A 306 15.09 17.99 4.95
N GLN A 307 15.11 19.03 5.79
CA GLN A 307 14.64 20.37 5.43
C GLN A 307 15.43 20.97 4.26
N PHE A 308 16.75 20.78 4.24
CA PHE A 308 17.59 21.22 3.12
C PHE A 308 17.21 20.51 1.82
N LEU A 309 17.07 19.18 1.85
CA LEU A 309 16.72 18.38 0.68
C LEU A 309 15.31 18.72 0.17
N GLU A 310 14.34 18.89 1.06
CA GLU A 310 12.96 19.29 0.75
C GLU A 310 12.94 20.66 0.03
N THR A 311 13.64 21.66 0.60
CA THR A 311 13.78 22.98 -0.02
C THR A 311 14.44 22.89 -1.40
N HIS A 312 15.46 22.05 -1.55
CA HIS A 312 16.14 21.84 -2.83
C HIS A 312 15.22 21.18 -3.86
N LEU A 313 14.40 20.20 -3.47
CA LEU A 313 13.43 19.55 -4.36
C LEU A 313 12.36 20.54 -4.86
N GLN A 314 11.83 21.36 -3.96
CA GLN A 314 10.87 22.43 -4.31
C GLN A 314 11.48 23.50 -5.24
N GLN A 315 12.80 23.71 -5.16
CA GLN A 315 13.54 24.66 -6.01
C GLN A 315 14.31 23.99 -7.16
N SER A 316 13.97 22.75 -7.50
CA SER A 316 14.67 21.93 -8.51
C SER A 316 14.73 22.55 -9.91
N TRP A 317 13.84 23.50 -10.21
CA TRP A 317 13.87 24.31 -11.44
C TRP A 317 15.08 25.26 -11.53
N LYS A 318 15.76 25.56 -10.42
CA LYS A 318 16.95 26.43 -10.37
C LYS A 318 18.27 25.65 -10.46
N SER A 319 18.34 24.48 -9.82
CA SER A 319 19.53 23.62 -9.79
C SER A 319 19.12 22.16 -9.66
N GLN A 320 19.71 21.30 -10.50
CA GLN A 320 19.43 19.86 -10.51
C GLN A 320 20.56 19.02 -9.87
N SER A 321 21.69 19.64 -9.51
CA SER A 321 22.85 18.95 -8.95
C SER A 321 22.92 19.11 -7.43
N LEU A 322 23.06 18.00 -6.71
CA LEU A 322 23.42 18.00 -5.29
C LEU A 322 24.92 17.70 -5.16
N ASN A 323 25.69 18.68 -4.70
CA ASN A 323 27.10 18.50 -4.39
C ASN A 323 27.24 17.86 -3.00
N PRO A 324 27.83 16.65 -2.87
CA PRO A 324 28.01 15.96 -1.58
C PRO A 324 28.65 16.81 -0.49
N GLU A 325 29.61 17.68 -0.84
CA GLU A 325 30.30 18.54 0.13
C GLU A 325 29.39 19.64 0.68
N GLU A 326 28.59 20.26 -0.19
CA GLU A 326 27.62 21.28 0.21
C GLU A 326 26.54 20.67 1.11
N VAL A 327 26.07 19.48 0.77
CA VAL A 327 25.07 18.77 1.60
C VAL A 327 25.69 18.31 2.93
N ALA A 328 26.91 17.79 2.94
CA ALA A 328 27.56 17.40 4.19
C ALA A 328 27.86 18.62 5.09
N LYS A 329 28.10 19.80 4.50
CA LYS A 329 28.30 21.05 5.24
C LYS A 329 27.04 21.48 6.01
N THR A 330 25.84 21.26 5.48
CA THR A 330 24.57 21.66 6.16
C THR A 330 24.32 20.88 7.45
N ILE A 331 24.93 19.71 7.59
CA ILE A 331 24.86 18.87 8.79
C ILE A 331 26.18 18.81 9.58
N GLU A 332 27.14 19.69 9.26
CA GLU A 332 28.45 19.75 9.94
C GLU A 332 29.26 18.44 9.82
N GLU A 333 29.06 17.65 8.75
CA GLU A 333 29.73 16.38 8.49
C GLU A 333 30.71 16.46 7.29
N ARG A 334 31.17 17.66 6.93
CA ARG A 334 32.05 17.88 5.76
C ARG A 334 33.37 17.10 5.79
N HIS A 335 33.81 16.62 6.95
CA HIS A 335 35.04 15.84 7.12
C HIS A 335 34.77 14.33 7.20
N ASN A 336 33.51 13.90 7.11
CA ASN A 336 33.10 12.51 7.17
C ASN A 336 33.26 11.86 5.78
N GLN A 337 34.47 11.34 5.50
CA GLN A 337 34.80 10.73 4.20
C GLN A 337 33.88 9.55 3.84
N ALA A 338 33.42 8.78 4.84
CA ALA A 338 32.50 7.67 4.60
C ALA A 338 31.13 8.16 4.12
N LEU A 339 30.61 9.24 4.72
CA LEU A 339 29.35 9.84 4.30
C LEU A 339 29.45 10.50 2.92
N LEU A 340 30.56 11.20 2.63
CA LEU A 340 30.81 11.80 1.32
C LEU A 340 30.85 10.73 0.22
N SER A 341 31.57 9.63 0.45
CA SER A 341 31.61 8.50 -0.49
C SER A 341 30.23 7.86 -0.71
N ASP A 342 29.43 7.77 0.35
CA ASP A 342 28.04 7.28 0.27
C ASP A 342 27.15 8.23 -0.56
N PHE A 343 27.30 9.56 -0.41
CA PHE A 343 26.58 10.57 -1.20
C PHE A 343 27.02 10.60 -2.67
N GLU A 344 28.31 10.43 -2.96
CA GLU A 344 28.80 10.25 -4.33
C GLU A 344 28.25 8.97 -4.97
N ARG A 345 28.17 7.88 -4.20
CA ARG A 345 27.52 6.65 -4.66
C ARG A 345 26.05 6.90 -4.95
N ALA A 346 25.33 7.60 -4.08
CA ALA A 346 23.94 7.98 -4.30
C ALA A 346 23.76 8.78 -5.59
N ASN A 347 24.63 9.75 -5.87
CA ASN A 347 24.60 10.53 -7.11
C ASN A 347 24.73 9.66 -8.36
N ARG A 348 25.62 8.67 -8.33
CA ARG A 348 25.87 7.75 -9.45
C ARG A 348 24.71 6.79 -9.70
N ILE A 349 24.11 6.24 -8.64
CA ILE A 349 23.08 5.20 -8.78
C ILE A 349 21.66 5.75 -8.92
N ALA A 350 21.38 6.97 -8.44
CA ALA A 350 20.02 7.54 -8.49
C ALA A 350 19.38 7.55 -9.90
N PRO A 351 20.08 7.94 -10.98
CA PRO A 351 19.49 7.91 -12.33
C PRO A 351 19.06 6.51 -12.76
N LEU A 352 19.84 5.49 -12.44
CA LEU A 352 19.54 4.09 -12.79
C LEU A 352 18.32 3.58 -12.02
N LEU A 353 18.22 3.92 -10.74
CA LEU A 353 17.11 3.48 -9.90
C LEU A 353 15.80 4.21 -10.25
N ALA A 354 15.87 5.49 -10.64
CA ALA A 354 14.69 6.25 -11.04
C ALA A 354 14.17 5.84 -12.42
N ASN A 355 15.07 5.67 -13.39
CA ASN A 355 14.69 5.46 -14.80
C ASN A 355 14.58 3.98 -15.22
N SER A 356 15.04 3.04 -14.40
CA SER A 356 14.95 1.60 -14.72
C SER A 356 13.49 1.15 -14.81
N PRO A 357 13.08 0.41 -15.85
CA PRO A 357 11.71 -0.08 -16.01
C PRO A 357 11.30 -1.10 -14.93
N ASN A 358 12.28 -1.69 -14.22
CA ASN A 358 12.00 -2.67 -13.17
C ASN A 358 11.95 -2.03 -11.77
N ILE A 359 12.35 -0.76 -11.64
CA ILE A 359 12.39 -0.04 -10.36
C ILE A 359 11.45 1.16 -10.39
N HIS A 360 11.48 1.98 -11.45
CA HIS A 360 10.67 3.18 -11.62
C HIS A 360 10.66 4.10 -10.40
N GLY A 361 11.80 4.28 -9.74
CA GLY A 361 11.91 5.10 -8.54
C GLY A 361 11.11 4.57 -7.33
N ASN A 362 10.74 3.29 -7.30
CA ASN A 362 10.00 2.72 -6.18
C ASN A 362 10.85 2.71 -4.89
N PRO A 363 10.48 3.49 -3.85
CA PRO A 363 11.31 3.67 -2.65
C PRO A 363 11.58 2.36 -1.90
N ARG A 364 10.60 1.45 -1.87
CA ARG A 364 10.75 0.14 -1.23
C ARG A 364 11.78 -0.71 -1.95
N ILE A 365 11.73 -0.76 -3.28
CA ILE A 365 12.70 -1.49 -4.10
C ILE A 365 14.09 -0.89 -3.91
N VAL A 366 14.23 0.44 -3.92
CA VAL A 366 15.51 1.14 -3.65
C VAL A 366 16.09 0.73 -2.30
N LYS A 367 15.30 0.79 -1.23
CA LYS A 367 15.74 0.37 0.11
C LYS A 367 16.16 -1.10 0.15
N ARG A 368 15.41 -1.99 -0.52
CA ARG A 368 15.74 -3.42 -0.63
C ARG A 368 17.05 -3.66 -1.37
N ILE A 369 17.31 -2.93 -2.47
CA ILE A 369 18.58 -2.99 -3.19
C ILE A 369 19.74 -2.62 -2.26
N LEU A 370 19.64 -1.52 -1.52
CA LEU A 370 20.69 -1.12 -0.59
C LEU A 370 20.91 -2.16 0.53
N ASN A 371 19.83 -2.77 1.04
CA ASN A 371 19.93 -3.86 2.01
C ASN A 371 20.67 -5.07 1.41
N THR A 372 20.35 -5.47 0.19
CA THR A 372 21.05 -6.55 -0.53
C THR A 372 22.52 -6.23 -0.70
N ILE A 373 22.88 -5.00 -1.10
CA ILE A 373 24.27 -4.56 -1.24
C ILE A 373 25.01 -4.69 0.10
N LYS A 374 24.47 -4.12 1.17
CA LYS A 374 25.10 -4.17 2.50
C LYS A 374 25.19 -5.59 3.05
N MET A 375 24.19 -6.43 2.79
CA MET A 375 24.22 -7.84 3.17
C MET A 375 25.34 -8.59 2.43
N ARG A 376 25.42 -8.45 1.11
CA ARG A 376 26.47 -9.08 0.28
C ARG A 376 27.87 -8.59 0.63
N ALA A 377 28.05 -7.29 0.86
CA ALA A 377 29.33 -6.72 1.30
C ALA A 377 29.77 -7.31 2.65
N LYS A 378 28.85 -7.47 3.61
CA LYS A 378 29.15 -8.13 4.89
C LYS A 378 29.53 -9.60 4.71
N ILE A 379 28.86 -10.33 3.81
CA ILE A 379 29.19 -11.73 3.52
C ILE A 379 30.58 -11.83 2.86
N ALA A 380 30.88 -10.98 1.88
CA ALA A 380 32.18 -10.93 1.22
C ALA A 380 33.30 -10.66 2.22
N ASN A 381 33.15 -9.65 3.08
CA ASN A 381 34.11 -9.32 4.12
C ASN A 381 34.31 -10.47 5.11
N LYS A 382 33.23 -11.11 5.58
CA LYS A 382 33.32 -12.27 6.49
C LYS A 382 34.03 -13.46 5.86
N ARG A 383 33.91 -13.64 4.56
CA ARG A 383 34.56 -14.72 3.79
C ARG A 383 35.93 -14.32 3.24
N GLN A 384 36.41 -13.10 3.54
CA GLN A 384 37.65 -12.55 3.00
C GLN A 384 37.71 -12.59 1.46
N ILE A 385 36.55 -12.47 0.81
CA ILE A 385 36.46 -12.33 -0.65
C ILE A 385 36.86 -10.89 -0.98
N PRO A 386 37.89 -10.66 -1.83
CA PRO A 386 38.41 -9.33 -2.14
C PRO A 386 37.48 -8.60 -3.13
N LEU A 387 36.24 -8.34 -2.71
CA LEU A 387 35.21 -7.70 -3.52
C LEU A 387 34.74 -6.43 -2.83
N GLU A 388 35.02 -5.29 -3.47
CA GLU A 388 34.62 -3.98 -2.96
C GLU A 388 33.10 -3.75 -3.04
N GLU A 389 32.56 -2.95 -2.12
CA GLU A 389 31.12 -2.64 -2.09
C GLU A 389 30.65 -1.96 -3.38
N ALA A 390 31.50 -1.19 -4.06
CA ALA A 390 31.18 -0.56 -5.34
C ALA A 390 30.92 -1.61 -6.44
N ILE A 391 31.73 -2.68 -6.50
CA ILE A 391 31.52 -3.79 -7.43
C ILE A 391 30.21 -4.53 -7.11
N ILE A 392 29.96 -4.80 -5.82
CA ILE A 392 28.71 -5.42 -5.37
C ILE A 392 27.50 -4.56 -5.76
N THR A 393 27.61 -3.24 -5.62
CA THR A 393 26.57 -2.28 -6.01
C THR A 393 26.29 -2.39 -7.51
N LYS A 394 27.33 -2.36 -8.35
CA LYS A 394 27.22 -2.53 -9.80
C LYS A 394 26.48 -3.84 -10.14
N LEU A 395 26.87 -4.96 -9.54
CA LEU A 395 26.24 -6.26 -9.80
C LEU A 395 24.79 -6.36 -9.30
N VAL A 396 24.48 -5.89 -8.10
CA VAL A 396 23.12 -5.94 -7.54
C VAL A 396 22.15 -5.08 -8.35
N ILE A 397 22.60 -3.90 -8.81
CA ILE A 397 21.77 -3.03 -9.66
C ILE A 397 21.51 -3.71 -11.01
N PHE A 398 22.52 -4.35 -11.62
CA PHE A 398 22.34 -5.13 -12.85
C PHE A 398 21.28 -6.21 -12.66
N GLU A 399 21.47 -7.10 -11.69
CA GLU A 399 20.56 -8.23 -11.41
C GLU A 399 19.12 -7.81 -11.16
N ARG A 400 18.91 -6.63 -10.57
CA ARG A 400 17.58 -6.16 -10.22
C ARG A 400 16.87 -5.46 -11.39
N CYS A 401 17.62 -4.99 -12.37
CA CYS A 401 17.10 -4.18 -13.46
C CYS A 401 16.99 -4.91 -14.79
N VAL A 402 17.52 -6.13 -14.90
CA VAL A 402 17.47 -6.94 -16.13
C VAL A 402 16.74 -8.25 -15.88
N ASP A 403 16.33 -8.90 -16.96
CA ASP A 403 15.61 -10.18 -16.92
C ASP A 403 16.53 -11.35 -16.49
N SER A 404 15.94 -12.41 -15.94
CA SER A 404 16.70 -13.52 -15.33
C SER A 404 17.60 -14.28 -16.32
N ASP A 405 17.22 -14.35 -17.59
CA ASP A 405 18.00 -14.90 -18.69
C ASP A 405 19.24 -14.05 -18.99
N VAL A 406 19.08 -12.72 -19.01
CA VAL A 406 20.18 -11.75 -19.18
C VAL A 406 21.18 -11.87 -18.03
N VAL A 407 20.70 -11.99 -16.79
CA VAL A 407 21.56 -12.25 -15.62
C VAL A 407 22.35 -13.54 -15.78
N THR A 408 21.70 -14.60 -16.23
CA THR A 408 22.33 -15.91 -16.39
C THR A 408 23.42 -15.88 -17.47
N ASN A 409 23.13 -15.27 -18.62
CA ASN A 409 24.08 -15.10 -19.73
C ASN A 409 25.31 -14.29 -19.28
N PHE A 410 25.09 -13.18 -18.55
CA PHE A 410 26.17 -12.35 -18.04
C PHE A 410 27.10 -13.10 -17.09
N TYR A 411 26.55 -13.86 -16.14
CA TYR A 411 27.37 -14.65 -15.21
C TYR A 411 28.06 -15.85 -15.85
N GLN A 412 27.49 -16.43 -16.91
CA GLN A 412 28.14 -17.47 -17.69
C GLN A 412 29.42 -16.93 -18.34
N ARG A 413 29.33 -15.76 -18.98
CA ARG A 413 30.49 -15.09 -19.60
C ARG A 413 31.57 -14.71 -18.59
N ILE A 414 31.17 -14.16 -17.43
CA ILE A 414 32.12 -13.88 -16.33
C ILE A 414 32.93 -15.14 -15.96
N ASN A 415 32.29 -16.30 -15.92
CA ASN A 415 32.96 -17.55 -15.57
C ASN A 415 33.86 -18.08 -16.70
N GLU A 416 33.38 -18.02 -17.95
CA GLU A 416 34.14 -18.44 -19.13
C GLU A 416 35.39 -17.57 -19.35
N GLU A 417 35.32 -16.30 -18.98
CA GLU A 417 36.38 -15.30 -19.20
C GLU A 417 37.16 -14.97 -17.89
N GLU A 418 37.24 -15.94 -16.97
CA GLU A 418 38.01 -15.88 -15.71
C GLU A 418 37.83 -14.59 -14.89
N GLY A 419 36.61 -14.07 -14.85
CA GLY A 419 36.24 -12.87 -14.08
C GLY A 419 36.52 -11.54 -14.78
N LYS A 420 36.87 -11.52 -16.06
CA LYS A 420 37.16 -10.30 -16.82
C LYS A 420 36.38 -10.25 -18.15
N PRO A 421 35.05 -10.15 -18.12
CA PRO A 421 34.24 -10.19 -19.33
C PRO A 421 34.63 -9.07 -20.32
N GLU A 422 35.10 -9.43 -21.49
CA GLU A 422 35.43 -8.57 -22.63
C GLU A 422 34.23 -7.72 -23.03
N LEU A 423 33.04 -8.30 -22.94
CA LEU A 423 31.77 -7.61 -23.14
C LEU A 423 31.58 -6.40 -22.21
N LEU A 424 31.99 -6.49 -20.93
CA LEU A 424 31.90 -5.36 -20.01
C LEU A 424 32.88 -4.25 -20.42
N LYS A 425 34.09 -4.65 -20.84
CA LYS A 425 35.11 -3.73 -21.37
C LYS A 425 34.62 -3.01 -22.63
N GLU A 426 33.95 -3.71 -23.53
CA GLU A 426 33.35 -3.12 -24.73
C GLU A 426 32.30 -2.08 -24.35
N LEU A 427 31.35 -2.46 -23.48
CA LEU A 427 30.27 -1.58 -23.05
C LEU A 427 30.78 -0.32 -22.32
N GLU A 428 31.82 -0.46 -21.49
CA GLU A 428 32.46 0.66 -20.80
C GLU A 428 33.20 1.61 -21.75
N ASN A 429 33.66 1.11 -22.90
CA ASN A 429 34.26 1.90 -23.98
C ASN A 429 33.22 2.42 -24.99
N ASN A 430 31.92 2.35 -24.67
CA ASN A 430 30.81 2.70 -25.56
C ASN A 430 30.78 1.88 -26.88
N ASN A 431 31.33 0.66 -26.89
CA ASN A 431 31.20 -0.27 -28.01
C ASN A 431 29.96 -1.15 -27.81
N GLU A 432 28.97 -1.00 -28.68
CA GLU A 432 27.64 -1.62 -28.54
C GLU A 432 27.45 -2.87 -29.42
N GLN A 433 28.47 -3.30 -30.15
CA GLN A 433 28.36 -4.37 -31.15
C GLN A 433 27.78 -5.68 -30.59
N ASN A 434 28.04 -5.98 -29.31
CA ASN A 434 27.62 -7.20 -28.66
C ASN A 434 26.46 -7.00 -27.65
N LEU A 435 25.87 -5.79 -27.56
CA LEU A 435 24.79 -5.52 -26.62
C LEU A 435 23.52 -6.33 -26.92
N SER A 436 23.23 -6.56 -28.21
CA SER A 436 22.14 -7.45 -28.65
C SER A 436 22.35 -8.91 -28.26
N LYS A 437 23.60 -9.34 -27.99
CA LYS A 437 23.90 -10.70 -27.50
C LYS A 437 23.54 -10.90 -26.02
N LEU A 438 23.34 -9.81 -25.27
CA LEU A 438 22.90 -9.84 -23.87
C LEU A 438 21.39 -9.81 -23.75
N SER A 439 20.73 -8.93 -24.48
CA SER A 439 19.27 -8.76 -24.44
C SER A 439 18.79 -8.15 -25.75
N GLU A 440 17.67 -8.65 -26.27
CA GLU A 440 16.98 -8.07 -27.43
C GLU A 440 16.02 -6.93 -27.03
N ASN A 441 15.76 -6.77 -25.73
CA ASN A 441 14.82 -5.79 -25.18
C ASN A 441 15.44 -4.38 -25.14
N LYS A 442 14.95 -3.47 -25.98
CA LYS A 442 15.47 -2.09 -26.15
C LYS A 442 15.53 -1.27 -24.83
N PRO A 443 14.47 -1.22 -24.00
CA PRO A 443 14.56 -0.63 -22.66
C PRO A 443 15.71 -1.18 -21.80
N ILE A 444 15.90 -2.50 -21.78
CA ILE A 444 16.97 -3.16 -21.01
C ILE A 444 18.34 -2.81 -21.58
N GLN A 445 18.49 -2.80 -22.90
CA GLN A 445 19.73 -2.36 -23.55
C GLN A 445 20.12 -0.93 -23.14
N THR A 446 19.14 -0.01 -23.10
CA THR A 446 19.36 1.37 -22.68
C THR A 446 19.83 1.44 -21.22
N PHE A 447 19.21 0.64 -20.34
CA PHE A 447 19.67 0.50 -18.96
C PHE A 447 21.09 -0.05 -18.86
N ILE A 448 21.44 -1.11 -19.62
CA ILE A 448 22.76 -1.74 -19.59
C ILE A 448 23.85 -0.73 -19.99
N LYS A 449 23.58 0.15 -20.97
CA LYS A 449 24.53 1.21 -21.39
C LYS A 449 24.82 2.18 -20.26
N GLU A 450 23.80 2.67 -19.58
CA GLU A 450 23.97 3.59 -18.44
C GLU A 450 24.60 2.88 -17.23
N TRP A 451 24.25 1.62 -17.02
CA TRP A 451 24.82 0.79 -15.96
C TRP A 451 26.31 0.52 -16.15
N ALA A 452 26.76 0.30 -17.40
CA ALA A 452 28.17 0.03 -17.70
C ALA A 452 29.07 1.19 -17.26
N LYS A 453 28.58 2.43 -17.34
CA LYS A 453 29.26 3.67 -16.92
C LYS A 453 29.45 3.80 -15.40
N LEU A 454 28.82 2.93 -14.59
CA LEU A 454 29.05 2.92 -13.14
C LEU A 454 30.47 2.50 -12.83
N GLU A 455 31.13 3.25 -11.96
CA GLU A 455 32.41 2.84 -11.40
C GLU A 455 32.25 1.69 -10.38
N PRO A 456 33.27 0.83 -10.24
CA PRO A 456 34.53 0.85 -10.98
C PRO A 456 34.38 0.36 -12.43
N ASN A 457 35.22 0.92 -13.32
CA ASN A 457 35.35 0.44 -14.70
C ASN A 457 36.28 -0.79 -14.73
N TYR A 458 35.88 -1.79 -15.49
CA TYR A 458 36.55 -3.06 -15.72
C TYR A 458 37.01 -3.76 -14.43
N PRO A 459 36.10 -3.99 -13.45
CA PRO A 459 36.45 -4.67 -12.23
C PRO A 459 36.83 -6.13 -12.49
N MET A 460 37.74 -6.65 -11.67
CA MET A 460 38.00 -8.08 -11.60
C MET A 460 36.84 -8.76 -10.85
N LEU A 461 36.00 -9.48 -11.58
CA LEU A 461 34.78 -10.13 -11.07
C LEU A 461 35.01 -11.58 -10.63
N ILE A 462 36.26 -11.97 -10.36
CA ILE A 462 36.58 -13.30 -9.83
C ILE A 462 35.81 -13.53 -8.53
N CYS A 463 35.15 -14.68 -8.42
CA CYS A 463 34.30 -15.04 -7.29
C CYS A 463 33.07 -14.13 -7.08
N ALA A 464 32.73 -13.23 -8.01
CA ALA A 464 31.51 -12.41 -7.93
C ALA A 464 30.28 -13.30 -7.65
N ARG A 465 30.09 -14.35 -8.45
CA ARG A 465 28.99 -15.33 -8.24
C ARG A 465 29.09 -16.10 -6.91
N ARG A 466 30.30 -16.43 -6.43
CA ARG A 466 30.53 -17.15 -5.15
C ARG A 466 30.22 -16.30 -3.90
N SER A 467 30.31 -14.98 -4.02
CA SER A 467 29.85 -14.04 -2.98
C SER A 467 28.32 -13.90 -2.94
N ILE A 468 27.64 -14.35 -4.01
CA ILE A 468 26.22 -14.09 -4.29
C ILE A 468 25.34 -15.34 -4.08
N TYR A 469 25.80 -16.52 -4.51
CA TYR A 469 25.07 -17.79 -4.37
C TYR A 469 25.96 -18.82 -3.65
N PRO A 470 25.67 -19.15 -2.38
CA PRO A 470 26.48 -20.08 -1.60
C PRO A 470 26.55 -21.52 -2.12
N GLU A 471 25.64 -21.97 -3.01
CA GLU A 471 25.63 -23.36 -3.49
C GLU A 471 25.13 -23.50 -4.94
N LYS A 472 26.05 -23.77 -5.87
CA LYS A 472 26.22 -25.05 -6.59
C LYS A 472 27.17 -24.83 -7.76
N PRO A 473 28.25 -25.62 -7.90
CA PRO A 473 28.94 -25.72 -9.17
C PRO A 473 27.96 -26.38 -10.15
N TYR A 474 27.63 -25.70 -11.25
CA TYR A 474 27.18 -26.43 -12.42
C TYR A 474 28.42 -27.18 -12.91
N ARG A 475 28.40 -28.51 -12.74
CA ARG A 475 29.26 -29.41 -13.50
C ARG A 475 28.73 -29.51 -14.91
#